data_AF-A0A7C7GSU3-F1
#
_entry.id   AF-A0A7C7GSU3-F1
#
_cell.length_a   1.000
_cell.length_b   1.000
_cell.length_c   1.000
_cell.angle_alpha   90.00
_cell.angle_beta   90.00
_cell.angle_gamma   90.00
#
_symmetry.space_group_name_H-M   'P 1'
#
loop_
_entity.id
_entity.type
_entity.pdbx_description
1 polymer ?
#
loop_
_entity_poly.entity_id
_entity_poly.type
_entity_poly.pdbx_seq_one_letter_code
_entity_poly.pdbx_strand_id
1 'polypeptide(L)'
;MNIDLKKPLSLTRTFLKTTTSGAALVAISFLAFQPQAFAAALEYAGPGFEQLTFPVPNPTTRLGVAYTNTSDSSPNGFTETWDGTNAAAPWSGVGTEIVGTGIRPTSENSGSGGYDFSGLTNNGGQLPSGTFFNLSDLDAGSGAESFTIRAFDLLGDVLTDGWLDDAVSATTGQGSVLSQTNMPQYVWDSGSGTYTFDGSNIPGNPAILVQLITNQQIATIEYTKTDFHAFAFMAPAEVPVPAAAWLFGSGLLGLAGIAKRKKA
;
A
#
# COMPACT_ATOMS: atom_id res chain seq x y z
N MET A 1 18.96 94.38 0.85
CA MET A 1 18.35 93.24 0.11
C MET A 1 18.19 92.11 1.12
N ASN A 2 16.95 91.81 1.48
CA ASN A 2 16.55 90.80 2.47
C ASN A 2 16.88 89.39 2.00
N ILE A 3 17.48 88.57 2.87
CA ILE A 3 17.20 87.12 2.89
C ILE A 3 17.07 86.71 4.37
N ASP A 4 15.81 86.62 4.80
CA ASP A 4 15.29 85.94 5.99
C ASP A 4 15.17 84.45 5.65
N LEU A 5 15.76 83.55 6.44
CA LEU A 5 15.36 82.14 6.47
C LEU A 5 15.43 81.59 7.91
N LYS A 6 14.34 81.86 8.63
CA LYS A 6 13.82 81.07 9.75
C LYS A 6 13.60 79.60 9.38
N LYS A 7 13.95 78.70 10.31
CA LYS A 7 13.08 77.70 11.00
C LYS A 7 13.83 76.37 11.25
N PRO A 8 13.90 75.88 12.50
CA PRO A 8 14.36 74.53 12.81
C PRO A 8 13.30 73.48 12.46
N LEU A 9 13.75 72.33 11.92
CA LEU A 9 12.93 71.16 11.61
C LEU A 9 12.28 70.57 12.87
N SER A 10 10.96 70.48 12.85
CA SER A 10 10.16 69.74 13.83
C SER A 10 10.17 68.24 13.47
N LEU A 11 10.87 67.43 14.27
CA LEU A 11 10.81 65.97 14.22
C LEU A 11 9.54 65.47 14.92
N THR A 12 8.49 65.22 14.15
CA THR A 12 7.28 64.53 14.63
C THR A 12 7.62 63.06 14.88
N ARG A 13 7.75 62.66 16.15
CA ARG A 13 7.83 61.24 16.56
C ARG A 13 6.44 60.61 16.50
N THR A 14 6.20 59.79 15.48
CA THR A 14 5.05 58.86 15.44
C THR A 14 5.33 57.69 16.38
N PHE A 15 4.70 57.67 17.56
CA PHE A 15 4.64 56.49 18.41
C PHE A 15 3.61 55.51 17.84
N LEU A 16 4.08 54.43 17.22
CA LEU A 16 3.25 53.25 16.93
C LEU A 16 2.89 52.58 18.27
N LYS A 17 1.62 52.66 18.68
CA LYS A 17 1.06 51.81 19.73
C LYS A 17 0.72 50.45 19.11
N THR A 18 1.60 49.48 19.29
CA THR A 18 1.29 48.07 19.01
C THR A 18 0.64 47.47 20.25
N THR A 19 -0.69 47.38 20.27
CA THR A 19 -1.44 46.62 21.27
C THR A 19 -1.30 45.14 20.93
N THR A 20 -0.33 44.45 21.52
CA THR A 20 -0.20 43.00 21.38
C THR A 20 -1.14 42.33 22.37
N SER A 21 -2.38 42.09 21.94
CA SER A 21 -3.31 41.19 22.61
C SER A 21 -2.71 39.78 22.59
N GLY A 22 -2.43 39.23 23.78
CA GLY A 22 -1.93 37.87 23.96
C GLY A 22 -2.95 36.82 23.53
N ALA A 23 -2.91 36.45 22.24
CA ALA A 23 -3.41 35.18 21.76
C ALA A 23 -2.26 34.18 21.87
N ALA A 24 -2.30 33.33 22.90
CA ALA A 24 -1.45 32.15 22.97
C ALA A 24 -1.77 31.28 21.75
N LEU A 25 -0.90 31.31 20.75
CA LEU A 25 -0.94 30.41 19.61
C LEU A 25 -0.62 29.01 20.16
N VAL A 26 -1.65 28.25 20.50
CA VAL A 26 -1.49 26.82 20.75
C VAL A 26 -1.25 26.19 19.38
N ALA A 27 0.02 25.96 19.05
CA ALA A 27 0.40 25.13 17.92
C ALA A 27 -0.11 23.72 18.20
N ILE A 28 -1.29 23.40 17.67
CA ILE A 28 -1.77 22.02 17.60
C ILE A 28 -0.92 21.37 16.51
N SER A 29 0.22 20.82 16.92
CA SER A 29 0.96 19.88 16.10
C SER A 29 0.04 18.69 15.86
N PHE A 30 -0.61 18.64 14.70
CA PHE A 30 -1.10 17.39 14.16
C PHE A 30 0.12 16.45 14.16
N LEU A 31 0.10 15.43 15.03
CA LEU A 31 0.88 14.23 14.76
C LEU A 31 0.34 13.74 13.43
N ALA A 32 1.02 14.12 12.34
CA ALA A 32 0.89 13.43 11.08
C ALA A 32 1.04 11.96 11.42
N PHE A 33 0.00 11.20 11.07
CA PHE A 33 0.05 9.75 10.97
C PHE A 33 1.42 9.43 10.38
N GLN A 34 2.31 8.83 11.17
CA GLN A 34 3.61 8.43 10.64
C GLN A 34 3.26 7.52 9.46
N PRO A 35 3.60 7.87 8.20
CA PRO A 35 3.53 6.89 7.15
C PRO A 35 4.33 5.71 7.69
N GLN A 36 3.70 4.53 7.80
CA GLN A 36 4.48 3.32 8.01
C GLN A 36 5.58 3.39 6.96
N ALA A 37 6.85 3.31 7.40
CA ALA A 37 7.98 3.45 6.52
C ALA A 37 7.71 2.58 5.30
N PHE A 38 7.43 3.24 4.16
CA PHE A 38 7.19 2.54 2.92
C PHE A 38 8.46 1.74 2.68
N ALA A 39 8.30 0.42 2.53
CA ALA A 39 9.40 -0.39 2.04
C ALA A 39 9.84 0.25 0.70
N ALA A 40 11.13 0.21 0.40
CA ALA A 40 11.56 0.68 -0.91
C ALA A 40 10.84 -0.15 -1.99
N ALA A 41 10.48 0.50 -3.10
CA ALA A 41 10.01 -0.21 -4.29
C ALA A 41 11.00 -1.35 -4.61
N LEU A 42 10.51 -2.51 -5.04
CA LEU A 42 11.38 -3.62 -5.45
C LEU A 42 12.43 -3.06 -6.41
N GLU A 43 13.71 -3.19 -6.03
CA GLU A 43 14.77 -2.49 -6.74
C GLU A 43 14.82 -2.91 -8.21
N TYR A 44 15.03 -1.92 -9.08
CA TYR A 44 15.32 -2.15 -10.49
C TYR A 44 16.65 -2.90 -10.61
N ALA A 45 16.61 -4.12 -11.16
CA ALA A 45 17.78 -5.00 -11.30
C ALA A 45 18.85 -4.50 -12.29
N GLY A 46 18.69 -3.31 -12.88
CA GLY A 46 19.59 -2.81 -13.91
C GLY A 46 19.38 -3.46 -15.29
N PRO A 47 20.04 -2.95 -16.34
CA PRO A 47 20.03 -3.59 -17.65
C PRO A 47 20.80 -4.92 -17.58
N GLY A 48 20.07 -6.03 -17.66
CA GLY A 48 20.66 -7.38 -17.55
C GLY A 48 19.72 -8.48 -17.03
N PHE A 49 18.50 -8.16 -16.59
CA PHE A 49 17.54 -9.13 -16.03
C PHE A 49 18.15 -9.99 -14.91
N GLU A 50 18.98 -9.39 -14.05
CA GLU A 50 19.51 -10.13 -12.91
C GLU A 50 18.34 -10.58 -12.02
N GLN A 51 18.23 -11.89 -11.84
CA GLN A 51 17.22 -12.51 -11.03
C GLN A 51 17.51 -12.20 -9.55
N LEU A 52 16.65 -11.39 -8.95
CA LEU A 52 16.76 -10.98 -7.56
C LEU A 52 16.08 -12.00 -6.67
N THR A 53 16.65 -12.26 -5.50
CA THR A 53 16.03 -13.12 -4.49
C THR A 53 15.39 -12.23 -3.44
N PHE A 54 14.16 -12.53 -3.03
CA PHE A 54 13.56 -11.78 -1.91
C PHE A 54 14.45 -11.93 -0.68
N PRO A 55 14.80 -10.82 0.01
CA PRO A 55 15.44 -10.95 1.32
C PRO A 55 14.49 -11.70 2.25
N VAL A 56 15.00 -12.58 3.11
CA VAL A 56 14.15 -13.25 4.11
C VAL A 56 13.52 -12.19 5.02
N PRO A 57 12.21 -11.90 4.92
CA PRO A 57 11.58 -10.86 5.72
C PRO A 57 11.29 -11.38 7.13
N ASN A 58 10.82 -10.48 8.00
CA ASN A 58 10.30 -10.86 9.30
C ASN A 58 9.17 -11.92 9.14
N PRO A 59 9.26 -13.09 9.82
CA PRO A 59 8.31 -14.19 9.62
C PRO A 59 6.89 -13.93 10.16
N THR A 60 6.63 -12.78 10.78
CA THR A 60 5.27 -12.42 11.19
C THR A 60 4.48 -11.93 9.98
N THR A 61 3.55 -12.75 9.48
CA THR A 61 2.56 -12.33 8.49
C THR A 61 1.82 -11.10 8.98
N ARG A 62 1.68 -10.09 8.11
CA ARG A 62 0.80 -8.97 8.41
C ARG A 62 -0.63 -9.44 8.25
N LEU A 63 -1.43 -9.15 9.27
CA LEU A 63 -2.86 -9.43 9.23
C LEU A 63 -3.51 -8.56 8.16
N GLY A 64 -4.23 -9.20 7.26
CA GLY A 64 -5.07 -8.54 6.27
C GLY A 64 -6.42 -9.25 6.16
N VAL A 65 -7.30 -8.65 5.38
CA VAL A 65 -8.63 -9.15 5.07
C VAL A 65 -8.60 -9.71 3.67
N ALA A 66 -8.76 -11.03 3.57
CA ALA A 66 -8.84 -11.71 2.29
C ALA A 66 -10.18 -11.43 1.60
N TYR A 67 -10.21 -11.61 0.28
CA TYR A 67 -11.46 -11.69 -0.45
C TYR A 67 -12.24 -12.95 -0.07
N THR A 68 -13.56 -12.87 -0.15
CA THR A 68 -14.43 -14.03 -0.23
C THR A 68 -14.79 -14.25 -1.70
N ASN A 69 -14.61 -15.48 -2.19
CA ASN A 69 -15.10 -15.85 -3.51
C ASN A 69 -16.63 -15.91 -3.46
N THR A 70 -17.29 -15.14 -4.33
CA THR A 70 -18.75 -15.10 -4.42
C THR A 70 -19.26 -15.82 -5.66
N SER A 71 -18.43 -15.99 -6.70
CA SER A 71 -18.68 -16.93 -7.79
C SER A 71 -17.38 -17.37 -8.47
N ASP A 72 -17.31 -18.65 -8.85
CA ASP A 72 -16.24 -19.20 -9.67
C ASP A 72 -16.85 -19.88 -10.90
N SER A 73 -16.53 -19.33 -12.07
CA SER A 73 -16.88 -19.91 -13.37
C SER A 73 -15.66 -20.10 -14.25
N SER A 74 -14.49 -20.36 -13.63
CA SER A 74 -13.23 -20.65 -14.33
C SER A 74 -13.46 -21.68 -15.45
N PRO A 75 -12.98 -21.43 -16.69
CA PRO A 75 -12.05 -20.38 -17.11
C PRO A 75 -12.74 -19.07 -17.59
N ASN A 76 -14.06 -18.93 -17.45
CA ASN A 76 -14.83 -17.84 -18.06
C ASN A 76 -14.92 -16.57 -17.18
N GLY A 77 -14.17 -16.54 -16.07
CA GLY A 77 -14.17 -15.45 -15.11
C GLY A 77 -14.62 -15.88 -13.72
N PHE A 78 -14.42 -14.98 -12.77
CA PHE A 78 -14.71 -15.16 -11.36
C PHE A 78 -15.07 -13.82 -10.72
N THR A 79 -15.74 -13.87 -9.58
CA THR A 79 -16.05 -12.69 -8.78
C THR A 79 -15.52 -12.87 -7.38
N GLU A 80 -14.85 -11.83 -6.87
CA GLU A 80 -14.34 -11.75 -5.51
C GLU A 80 -14.89 -10.51 -4.81
N THR A 81 -15.06 -10.56 -3.49
CA THR A 81 -15.54 -9.42 -2.71
C THR A 81 -14.79 -9.34 -1.39
N TRP A 82 -14.31 -8.16 -1.02
CA TRP A 82 -13.75 -7.96 0.32
C TRP A 82 -14.85 -7.92 1.38
N ASP A 83 -14.61 -8.59 2.51
CA ASP A 83 -15.47 -8.44 3.68
C ASP A 83 -15.37 -7.00 4.22
N GLY A 84 -16.40 -6.22 3.92
CA GLY A 84 -16.46 -4.80 4.27
C GLY A 84 -16.54 -4.50 5.76
N THR A 85 -16.62 -5.52 6.64
CA THR A 85 -16.67 -5.31 8.09
C THR A 85 -15.29 -5.14 8.73
N ASN A 86 -14.24 -5.66 8.08
CA ASN A 86 -12.88 -5.71 8.65
C ASN A 86 -11.84 -4.94 7.82
N ALA A 87 -12.14 -4.67 6.54
CA ALA A 87 -11.24 -3.96 5.64
C ALA A 87 -11.43 -2.44 5.75
N ALA A 88 -10.34 -1.69 5.63
CA ALA A 88 -10.37 -0.23 5.64
C ALA A 88 -11.25 0.34 4.51
N ALA A 89 -11.83 1.52 4.73
CA ALA A 89 -12.79 2.18 3.82
C ALA A 89 -12.43 2.17 2.31
N PRO A 90 -11.16 2.30 1.87
CA PRO A 90 -10.82 2.20 0.45
C PRO A 90 -11.03 0.80 -0.17
N TRP A 91 -11.06 -0.25 0.65
CA TRP A 91 -11.26 -1.66 0.27
C TRP A 91 -12.64 -2.19 0.67
N SER A 92 -13.38 -1.50 1.54
CA SER A 92 -14.72 -1.88 2.02
C SER A 92 -15.81 -0.95 1.49
N GLY A 93 -17.09 -1.34 1.55
CA GLY A 93 -18.23 -0.51 1.12
C GLY A 93 -19.25 -1.21 0.21
N VAL A 94 -20.20 -0.43 -0.30
CA VAL A 94 -21.17 -0.87 -1.34
C VAL A 94 -20.45 -0.85 -2.68
N GLY A 95 -20.49 -1.94 -3.45
CA GLY A 95 -19.64 -2.09 -4.64
C GLY A 95 -18.19 -2.35 -4.22
N THR A 96 -17.94 -3.58 -3.76
CA THR A 96 -16.61 -4.11 -3.39
C THR A 96 -16.26 -5.33 -4.25
N GLU A 97 -17.01 -5.49 -5.34
CA GLU A 97 -16.87 -6.60 -6.27
C GLU A 97 -15.63 -6.36 -7.13
N ILE A 98 -14.72 -7.32 -7.10
CA ILE A 98 -13.63 -7.44 -8.07
C ILE A 98 -14.10 -8.44 -9.10
N VAL A 99 -13.96 -8.06 -10.37
CA VAL A 99 -14.29 -8.95 -11.47
C VAL A 99 -12.99 -9.51 -12.02
N GLY A 100 -12.86 -10.83 -11.95
CA GLY A 100 -11.79 -11.58 -12.56
C GLY A 100 -12.17 -12.08 -13.94
N THR A 101 -11.25 -12.00 -14.89
CA THR A 101 -11.39 -12.62 -16.22
C THR A 101 -10.42 -13.79 -16.35
N GLY A 102 -10.78 -14.77 -17.17
CA GLY A 102 -9.94 -15.94 -17.42
C GLY A 102 -9.88 -16.89 -16.22
N ILE A 103 -8.70 -17.48 -16.03
CA ILE A 103 -8.46 -18.54 -15.05
C ILE A 103 -8.07 -17.92 -13.71
N ARG A 104 -8.89 -18.12 -12.69
CA ARG A 104 -8.59 -17.68 -11.32
C ARG A 104 -7.22 -18.23 -10.85
N PRO A 105 -6.36 -17.42 -10.20
CA PRO A 105 -4.98 -17.81 -9.87
C PRO A 105 -4.92 -18.64 -8.58
N THR A 106 -5.66 -19.74 -8.55
CA THR A 106 -5.57 -20.77 -7.51
C THR A 106 -4.44 -21.73 -7.81
N SER A 107 -4.06 -22.53 -6.82
CA SER A 107 -3.02 -23.55 -6.99
C SER A 107 -3.39 -24.59 -8.06
N GLU A 108 -4.66 -24.85 -8.31
CA GLU A 108 -5.09 -25.98 -9.15
C GLU A 108 -5.05 -25.76 -10.67
N ASN A 109 -4.84 -24.52 -11.12
CA ASN A 109 -5.00 -24.16 -12.54
C ASN A 109 -3.71 -23.63 -13.17
N SER A 110 -3.67 -23.46 -14.49
CA SER A 110 -2.56 -22.80 -15.20
C SER A 110 -3.11 -21.99 -16.38
N GLY A 111 -2.47 -20.89 -16.75
CA GLY A 111 -2.85 -20.05 -17.88
C GLY A 111 -2.95 -18.58 -17.53
N SER A 112 -3.72 -17.83 -18.31
CA SER A 112 -3.80 -16.37 -18.22
C SER A 112 -5.15 -15.90 -17.70
N GLY A 113 -5.13 -14.73 -17.07
CA GLY A 113 -6.33 -14.05 -16.61
C GLY A 113 -6.03 -12.59 -16.29
N GLY A 114 -7.02 -11.94 -15.71
CA GLY A 114 -6.88 -10.57 -15.24
C GLY A 114 -7.84 -10.22 -14.13
N TYR A 115 -7.58 -9.10 -13.48
CA TYR A 115 -8.45 -8.49 -12.49
C TYR A 115 -8.88 -7.11 -13.00
N ASP A 116 -10.16 -6.82 -12.84
CA ASP A 116 -10.77 -5.51 -13.05
C ASP A 116 -11.28 -4.99 -11.69
N PHE A 117 -10.70 -3.87 -11.26
CA PHE A 117 -11.01 -3.24 -9.98
C PHE A 117 -12.04 -2.10 -10.10
N SER A 118 -12.66 -1.92 -11.27
CA SER A 118 -13.69 -0.88 -11.50
C SER A 118 -14.86 -0.96 -10.53
N GLY A 119 -15.13 -2.15 -9.98
CA GLY A 119 -16.13 -2.35 -8.94
C GLY A 119 -15.78 -1.76 -7.58
N LEU A 120 -14.51 -1.37 -7.30
CA LEU A 120 -14.06 -0.72 -6.05
C LEU A 120 -14.42 0.77 -6.02
N THR A 121 -15.70 1.07 -5.90
CA THR A 121 -16.21 2.45 -6.06
C THR A 121 -15.70 3.44 -5.01
N ASN A 122 -15.38 2.98 -3.80
CA ASN A 122 -14.84 3.83 -2.73
C ASN A 122 -13.41 4.31 -3.00
N ASN A 123 -12.70 3.67 -3.93
CA ASN A 123 -11.39 4.09 -4.40
C ASN A 123 -11.39 4.37 -5.91
N GLY A 124 -12.50 4.89 -6.44
CA GLY A 124 -12.57 5.35 -7.83
C GLY A 124 -12.43 4.24 -8.88
N GLY A 125 -12.71 2.99 -8.52
CA GLY A 125 -12.56 1.85 -9.43
C GLY A 125 -11.11 1.36 -9.57
N GLN A 126 -10.28 1.58 -8.55
CA GLN A 126 -8.89 1.15 -8.53
C GLN A 126 -8.57 0.40 -7.23
N LEU A 127 -7.73 -0.61 -7.32
CA LEU A 127 -7.07 -1.21 -6.16
C LEU A 127 -6.20 -0.15 -5.47
N PRO A 128 -6.41 0.13 -4.17
CA PRO A 128 -5.61 1.13 -3.48
C PRO A 128 -4.15 0.69 -3.32
N SER A 129 -3.24 1.68 -3.21
CA SER A 129 -1.89 1.40 -2.72
C SER A 129 -1.93 0.95 -1.26
N GLY A 130 -0.92 0.20 -0.84
CA GLY A 130 -0.89 -0.48 0.45
C GLY A 130 -1.56 -1.85 0.44
N THR A 131 -2.11 -2.31 -0.68
CA THR A 131 -2.73 -3.64 -0.77
C THR A 131 -1.67 -4.71 -0.64
N PHE A 132 -1.92 -5.72 0.20
CA PHE A 132 -1.04 -6.88 0.29
C PHE A 132 -1.24 -7.79 -0.91
N PHE A 133 -0.14 -8.21 -1.51
CA PHE A 133 -0.09 -9.15 -2.61
C PHE A 133 0.65 -10.40 -2.14
N ASN A 134 -0.11 -11.45 -1.88
CA ASN A 134 0.42 -12.72 -1.39
C ASN A 134 0.72 -13.64 -2.57
N LEU A 135 1.93 -14.18 -2.57
CA LEU A 135 2.42 -15.21 -3.47
C LEU A 135 2.61 -16.47 -2.64
N SER A 136 2.13 -17.61 -3.11
CA SER A 136 2.27 -18.87 -2.41
C SER A 136 2.70 -19.97 -3.35
N ASP A 137 3.48 -20.91 -2.81
CA ASP A 137 3.82 -22.17 -3.46
C ASP A 137 4.68 -21.94 -4.73
N LEU A 138 5.57 -20.95 -4.67
CA LEU A 138 6.52 -20.65 -5.74
C LEU A 138 7.90 -21.24 -5.38
N ASP A 139 7.99 -22.57 -5.38
CA ASP A 139 9.05 -23.30 -4.69
C ASP A 139 9.56 -24.57 -5.42
N ALA A 140 9.18 -24.72 -6.69
CA ALA A 140 9.49 -25.81 -7.61
C ALA A 140 8.93 -27.18 -7.22
N GLY A 141 8.00 -27.24 -6.26
CA GLY A 141 7.38 -28.48 -5.81
C GLY A 141 6.66 -29.27 -6.88
N SER A 142 6.12 -28.57 -7.89
CA SER A 142 5.37 -29.14 -9.01
C SER A 142 6.13 -29.07 -10.35
N GLY A 143 7.32 -28.45 -10.37
CA GLY A 143 8.10 -28.25 -11.59
C GLY A 143 8.61 -26.82 -11.73
N ALA A 144 8.64 -26.30 -12.95
CA ALA A 144 9.02 -24.91 -13.19
C ALA A 144 7.84 -23.97 -12.91
N GLU A 145 7.73 -23.55 -11.65
CA GLU A 145 6.69 -22.64 -11.19
C GLU A 145 7.10 -21.20 -11.44
N SER A 146 6.39 -20.53 -12.34
CA SER A 146 6.58 -19.11 -12.61
C SER A 146 5.25 -18.45 -12.96
N PHE A 147 5.12 -17.18 -12.58
CA PHE A 147 4.09 -16.33 -13.14
C PHE A 147 4.62 -14.93 -13.45
N THR A 148 4.00 -14.34 -14.46
CA THR A 148 4.21 -12.97 -14.88
C THR A 148 2.99 -12.14 -14.55
N ILE A 149 3.18 -10.91 -14.09
CA ILE A 149 2.10 -9.97 -13.78
C ILE A 149 2.44 -8.58 -14.27
N ARG A 150 1.42 -7.89 -14.78
CA ARG A 150 1.49 -6.50 -15.25
C ARG A 150 0.26 -5.74 -14.76
N ALA A 151 0.46 -4.48 -14.40
CA ALA A 151 -0.58 -3.61 -13.87
C ALA A 151 -0.78 -2.39 -14.76
N PHE A 152 -2.00 -1.85 -14.74
CA PHE A 152 -2.41 -0.71 -15.53
C PHE A 152 -3.11 0.34 -14.67
N ASP A 153 -2.99 1.60 -15.07
CA ASP A 153 -3.72 2.70 -14.46
C ASP A 153 -5.15 2.83 -15.00
N LEU A 154 -5.88 3.84 -14.53
CA LEU A 154 -7.28 4.09 -14.92
C LEU A 154 -7.45 4.51 -16.39
N LEU A 155 -6.36 4.95 -17.05
CA LEU A 155 -6.35 5.28 -18.48
C LEU A 155 -6.06 4.06 -19.35
N GLY A 156 -5.68 2.94 -18.73
CA GLY A 156 -5.26 1.71 -19.42
C GLY A 156 -3.78 1.75 -19.81
N ASP A 157 -3.00 2.69 -19.29
CA ASP A 157 -1.57 2.77 -19.50
C ASP A 157 -0.85 1.79 -18.56
N VAL A 158 0.21 1.14 -19.07
CA VAL A 158 1.02 0.20 -18.29
C VAL A 158 1.79 0.97 -17.22
N LEU A 159 1.78 0.47 -15.97
CA LEU A 159 2.63 0.97 -14.91
C LEU A 159 4.08 0.49 -15.12
N THR A 160 4.93 1.38 -15.65
CA THR A 160 6.35 1.10 -15.94
C THR A 160 7.30 1.55 -14.83
N ASP A 161 6.81 2.36 -13.90
CA ASP A 161 7.45 2.56 -12.60
C ASP A 161 7.11 1.37 -11.69
N GLY A 162 8.09 0.85 -10.95
CA GLY A 162 7.91 -0.33 -10.10
C GLY A 162 6.75 -0.17 -9.11
N TRP A 163 5.67 -0.94 -9.32
CA TRP A 163 4.39 -0.79 -8.59
C TRP A 163 4.22 -1.73 -7.37
N LEU A 164 5.24 -2.52 -7.05
CA LEU A 164 5.32 -3.39 -5.88
C LEU A 164 6.53 -3.00 -5.02
N ASP A 165 6.33 -2.91 -3.71
CA ASP A 165 7.40 -2.79 -2.72
C ASP A 165 8.00 -4.15 -2.36
N ASP A 166 9.17 -4.09 -1.72
CA ASP A 166 9.87 -5.28 -1.24
C ASP A 166 9.03 -6.13 -0.27
N ALA A 167 9.38 -7.40 -0.14
CA ALA A 167 8.68 -8.37 0.67
C ALA A 167 8.61 -7.91 2.14
N VAL A 168 7.38 -7.76 2.64
CA VAL A 168 7.13 -7.26 4.01
C VAL A 168 6.94 -8.38 5.01
N SER A 169 6.60 -9.58 4.56
CA SER A 169 6.60 -10.80 5.35
C SER A 169 6.79 -12.01 4.45
N ALA A 170 7.34 -13.09 5.01
CA ALA A 170 7.26 -14.40 4.40
C ALA A 170 7.00 -15.46 5.47
N THR A 171 6.26 -16.50 5.12
CA THR A 171 5.97 -17.61 6.03
C THR A 171 6.10 -18.93 5.32
N THR A 172 6.18 -19.99 6.11
CA THR A 172 6.28 -21.34 5.60
C THR A 172 5.13 -22.20 6.09
N GLY A 173 4.72 -23.16 5.26
CA GLY A 173 3.89 -24.28 5.64
C GLY A 173 4.59 -25.21 6.65
N GLN A 174 3.83 -26.19 7.12
CA GLN A 174 4.29 -27.14 8.13
C GLN A 174 5.47 -27.97 7.60
N GLY A 175 6.57 -28.00 8.35
CA GLY A 175 7.76 -28.81 8.01
C GLY A 175 8.79 -28.09 7.13
N SER A 176 8.47 -26.90 6.61
CA SER A 176 9.39 -26.07 5.84
C SER A 176 10.19 -25.11 6.73
N VAL A 177 11.38 -24.73 6.29
CA VAL A 177 12.25 -23.76 6.97
C VAL A 177 12.31 -22.49 6.14
N LEU A 178 12.01 -21.35 6.75
CA LEU A 178 12.20 -20.06 6.10
C LEU A 178 13.70 -19.74 6.08
N SER A 179 14.29 -19.72 4.89
CA SER A 179 15.71 -19.43 4.68
C SER A 179 15.93 -18.79 3.33
N GLN A 180 17.05 -18.07 3.17
CA GLN A 180 17.34 -17.33 1.95
C GLN A 180 17.43 -18.23 0.71
N THR A 181 17.89 -19.47 0.88
CA THR A 181 17.98 -20.45 -0.21
C THR A 181 16.63 -20.98 -0.68
N ASN A 182 15.58 -20.79 0.12
CA ASN A 182 14.23 -21.24 -0.19
C ASN A 182 13.35 -20.10 -0.72
N MET A 183 13.81 -18.85 -0.68
CA MET A 183 13.00 -17.71 -1.10
C MET A 183 12.90 -17.67 -2.63
N PRO A 184 11.68 -17.51 -3.19
CA PRO A 184 11.51 -17.35 -4.62
C PRO A 184 12.29 -16.14 -5.15
N GLN A 185 12.47 -16.15 -6.45
CA GLN A 185 13.17 -15.09 -7.15
C GLN A 185 12.20 -14.25 -7.98
N TYR A 186 12.62 -13.06 -8.36
CA TYR A 186 11.85 -12.19 -9.23
C TYR A 186 12.74 -11.38 -10.17
N VAL A 187 12.14 -10.89 -11.26
CA VAL A 187 12.72 -9.95 -12.21
C VAL A 187 11.69 -8.87 -12.47
N TRP A 188 12.12 -7.60 -12.43
CA TRP A 188 11.32 -6.45 -12.86
C TRP A 188 11.83 -5.92 -14.20
N ASP A 189 10.96 -5.91 -15.21
CA ASP A 189 11.22 -5.29 -16.50
C ASP A 189 10.48 -3.95 -16.62
N SER A 190 11.19 -2.85 -16.39
CA SER A 190 10.66 -1.49 -16.50
C SER A 190 10.25 -1.11 -17.93
N GLY A 191 10.78 -1.81 -18.95
CA GLY A 191 10.41 -1.55 -20.35
C GLY A 191 9.00 -2.04 -20.69
N SER A 192 8.58 -3.14 -20.05
CA SER A 192 7.26 -3.74 -20.25
C SER A 192 6.30 -3.57 -19.07
N GLY A 193 6.78 -3.04 -17.93
CA GLY A 193 6.02 -2.92 -16.69
C GLY A 193 5.68 -4.27 -16.06
N THR A 194 6.48 -5.31 -16.33
CA THR A 194 6.17 -6.69 -15.96
C THR A 194 7.07 -7.20 -14.84
N TYR A 195 6.46 -7.76 -13.79
CA TYR A 195 7.16 -8.61 -12.83
C TYR A 195 7.08 -10.07 -13.29
N THR A 196 8.21 -10.77 -13.26
CA THR A 196 8.27 -12.22 -13.38
C THR A 196 8.73 -12.78 -12.06
N PHE A 197 7.94 -13.65 -11.45
CA PHE A 197 8.35 -14.39 -10.26
C PHE A 197 8.63 -15.82 -10.66
N ASP A 198 9.66 -16.40 -10.05
CA ASP A 198 10.20 -17.69 -10.46
C ASP A 198 10.66 -18.50 -9.24
N GLY A 199 10.08 -19.69 -9.12
CA GLY A 199 10.41 -20.69 -8.11
C GLY A 199 11.32 -21.80 -8.64
N SER A 200 11.66 -21.81 -9.93
CA SER A 200 12.31 -22.95 -10.60
C SER A 200 13.69 -23.33 -10.03
N ASN A 201 14.35 -22.39 -9.35
CA ASN A 201 15.67 -22.61 -8.73
C ASN A 201 15.60 -22.93 -7.23
N ILE A 202 14.41 -23.08 -6.68
CA ILE A 202 14.20 -23.33 -5.25
C ILE A 202 14.43 -24.82 -4.94
N PRO A 203 15.37 -25.17 -4.04
CA PRO A 203 15.63 -26.57 -3.72
C PRO A 203 14.48 -27.20 -2.92
N GLY A 204 13.93 -28.29 -3.43
CA GLY A 204 12.93 -29.10 -2.74
C GLY A 204 11.50 -28.70 -3.10
N ASN A 205 10.67 -28.52 -2.07
CA ASN A 205 9.29 -28.02 -2.15
C ASN A 205 8.97 -27.29 -0.83
N PRO A 206 9.69 -26.20 -0.51
CA PRO A 206 9.43 -25.46 0.72
C PRO A 206 8.18 -24.59 0.55
N ALA A 207 7.01 -25.08 0.97
CA ALA A 207 5.74 -24.35 0.94
C ALA A 207 5.87 -22.92 1.51
N ILE A 208 6.18 -21.93 0.69
CA ILE A 208 6.49 -20.56 1.09
C ILE A 208 5.40 -19.63 0.61
N LEU A 209 4.97 -18.75 1.50
CA LEU A 209 4.17 -17.58 1.18
C LEU A 209 5.03 -16.33 1.32
N VAL A 210 5.10 -15.52 0.27
CA VAL A 210 5.71 -14.18 0.28
C VAL A 210 4.62 -13.14 0.16
N GLN A 211 4.67 -12.10 0.99
CA GLN A 211 3.74 -10.98 0.94
C GLN A 211 4.47 -9.71 0.51
N LEU A 212 4.01 -9.13 -0.61
CA LEU A 212 4.43 -7.84 -1.15
C LEU A 212 3.37 -6.77 -0.86
N ILE A 213 3.67 -5.50 -1.15
CA ILE A 213 2.73 -4.39 -1.01
C ILE A 213 2.64 -3.63 -2.34
N THR A 214 1.44 -3.29 -2.80
CA THR A 214 1.28 -2.34 -3.91
C THR A 214 1.66 -0.94 -3.46
N ASN A 215 2.49 -0.21 -4.21
CA ASN A 215 2.87 1.15 -3.84
C ASN A 215 2.16 2.22 -4.69
N GLN A 216 1.35 1.78 -5.66
CA GLN A 216 0.56 2.61 -6.55
C GLN A 216 -0.88 2.09 -6.62
N GLN A 217 -1.79 2.94 -7.09
CA GLN A 217 -3.17 2.55 -7.37
C GLN A 217 -3.24 1.83 -8.72
N ILE A 218 -4.03 0.76 -8.80
CA ILE A 218 -4.06 -0.12 -9.98
C ILE A 218 -5.51 -0.30 -10.44
N ALA A 219 -5.81 -0.03 -11.71
CA ALA A 219 -7.16 -0.21 -12.24
C ALA A 219 -7.39 -1.64 -12.72
N THR A 220 -6.42 -2.22 -13.42
CA THR A 220 -6.48 -3.59 -13.89
C THR A 220 -5.13 -4.29 -13.76
N ILE A 221 -5.19 -5.62 -13.70
CA ILE A 221 -4.02 -6.49 -13.70
C ILE A 221 -4.21 -7.56 -14.77
N GLU A 222 -3.13 -7.89 -15.45
CA GLU A 222 -3.02 -9.07 -16.31
C GLU A 222 -1.96 -10.01 -15.73
N TYR A 223 -2.21 -11.31 -15.81
CA TYR A 223 -1.24 -12.32 -15.38
C TYR A 223 -1.24 -13.55 -16.28
N THR A 224 -0.13 -14.28 -16.23
CA THR A 224 0.05 -15.60 -16.82
C THR A 224 0.81 -16.46 -15.83
N LYS A 225 0.34 -17.68 -15.58
CA LYS A 225 0.98 -18.62 -14.66
C LYS A 225 1.18 -20.00 -15.29
N THR A 226 2.31 -20.63 -15.05
CA THR A 226 2.70 -21.88 -15.72
C THR A 226 2.18 -23.14 -15.02
N ASP A 227 1.99 -23.11 -13.70
CA ASP A 227 1.81 -24.35 -12.91
C ASP A 227 1.11 -24.10 -11.55
N PHE A 228 1.25 -25.06 -10.64
CA PHE A 228 0.63 -25.16 -9.32
C PHE A 228 1.21 -24.17 -8.31
N HIS A 229 0.77 -22.92 -8.40
CA HIS A 229 1.04 -21.89 -7.42
C HIS A 229 -0.11 -20.87 -7.40
N ALA A 230 -0.21 -20.06 -6.36
CA ALA A 230 -1.34 -19.14 -6.20
C ALA A 230 -0.87 -17.73 -5.86
N PHE A 231 -1.69 -16.75 -6.21
CA PHE A 231 -1.59 -15.45 -5.61
C PHE A 231 -2.95 -14.89 -5.22
N ALA A 232 -2.94 -13.96 -4.28
CA ALA A 232 -4.12 -13.36 -3.71
C ALA A 232 -3.86 -11.91 -3.29
N PHE A 233 -4.88 -11.05 -3.41
CA PHE A 233 -4.88 -9.73 -2.80
C PHE A 233 -5.52 -9.77 -1.41
N MET A 234 -4.95 -9.03 -0.47
CA MET A 234 -5.56 -8.80 0.84
C MET A 234 -5.55 -7.30 1.16
N ALA A 235 -6.67 -6.81 1.68
CA ALA A 235 -6.73 -5.46 2.23
C ALA A 235 -5.98 -5.44 3.57
N PRO A 236 -5.26 -4.36 3.91
CA PRO A 236 -4.77 -4.17 5.27
C PRO A 236 -5.94 -4.20 6.27
N ALA A 237 -5.77 -4.91 7.38
CA ALA A 237 -6.76 -4.88 8.46
C ALA A 237 -6.88 -3.46 9.02
N GLU A 238 -8.10 -3.00 9.32
CA GLU A 238 -8.26 -1.75 10.05
C GLU A 238 -7.50 -1.83 11.38
N VAL A 239 -6.55 -0.92 11.59
CA VAL A 239 -5.93 -0.77 12.89
C VAL A 239 -6.92 0.01 13.74
N PRO A 240 -7.50 -0.58 14.82
CA PRO A 240 -8.41 0.16 15.67
C PRO A 240 -7.69 1.41 16.15
N VAL A 241 -8.25 2.58 15.84
CA VAL A 241 -7.67 3.84 16.30
C VAL A 241 -7.56 3.72 17.82
N PRO A 242 -6.35 3.77 18.40
CA PRO A 242 -6.17 3.47 19.80
C PRO A 242 -7.12 4.33 20.62
N ALA A 243 -7.65 3.79 21.72
CA ALA A 243 -8.42 4.58 22.69
C ALA A 243 -7.67 5.87 23.09
N ALA A 244 -6.34 5.89 22.94
CA ALA A 244 -5.50 7.08 23.06
C ALA A 244 -5.94 8.26 22.18
N ALA A 245 -6.43 8.09 20.96
CA ALA A 245 -6.93 9.21 20.15
C ALA A 245 -8.20 9.83 20.75
N TRP A 246 -9.09 8.99 21.27
CA TRP A 246 -10.29 9.44 22.01
C TRP A 246 -9.92 10.08 23.35
N LEU A 247 -8.95 9.52 24.08
CA LEU A 247 -8.42 10.09 25.32
C LEU A 247 -7.67 11.39 25.08
N PHE A 248 -6.95 11.49 23.97
CA PHE A 248 -6.24 12.71 23.58
C PHE A 248 -7.24 13.81 23.21
N GLY A 249 -8.25 13.50 22.40
CA GLY A 249 -9.32 14.44 22.03
C GLY A 249 -10.12 14.92 23.25
N SER A 250 -10.54 14.00 24.12
CA SER A 250 -11.27 14.34 25.35
C SER A 250 -10.39 15.09 26.37
N GLY A 251 -9.11 14.72 26.47
CA GLY A 251 -8.12 15.43 27.29
C GLY A 251 -7.91 16.87 26.83
N LEU A 252 -7.81 17.11 25.52
CA LEU A 252 -7.66 18.46 24.95
C LEU A 252 -8.88 19.34 25.25
N LEU A 253 -10.09 18.78 25.10
CA LEU A 253 -11.33 19.48 25.41
C LEU A 253 -11.45 19.80 26.91
N GLY A 254 -11.05 18.87 27.77
CA GLY A 254 -10.97 19.08 29.22
C GLY A 254 -10.03 20.24 29.58
N LEU A 255 -8.84 20.25 28.99
CA LEU A 255 -7.85 21.32 29.19
C LEU A 255 -8.36 22.69 28.70
N ALA A 256 -9.00 22.73 27.53
CA ALA A 256 -9.59 23.97 26.99
C ALA A 256 -10.71 24.52 27.90
N GLY A 257 -11.52 23.63 28.51
CA GLY A 257 -12.53 24.01 29.49
C GLY A 257 -11.94 24.64 30.75
N ILE A 258 -10.86 24.07 31.29
CA ILE A 258 -10.15 24.60 32.46
C ILE A 258 -9.51 25.96 32.14
N ALA A 259 -8.92 26.11 30.95
CA ALA A 259 -8.29 27.37 30.54
C ALA A 259 -9.29 28.53 30.45
N LYS A 260 -10.53 28.29 30.02
CA LYS A 260 -11.59 29.31 29.98
C LYS A 260 -12.01 29.78 31.37
N ARG A 261 -12.04 28.89 32.37
CA ARG A 261 -12.41 29.24 33.75
C ARG A 261 -11.41 30.17 34.45
N LYS A 262 -10.15 30.21 34.01
CA LYS A 262 -9.14 31.11 34.60
C LYS A 262 -9.20 32.55 34.07
N LYS A 263 -10.02 32.83 33.05
CA LYS A 263 -10.20 34.18 32.49
C LYS A 263 -11.50 34.88 32.93
N ALA A 264 -12.41 34.15 33.58
CA ALA A 264 -13.61 34.71 34.22
C ALA A 264 -13.33 34.89 35.71
#